data_AF-T1KWD2-F1
#
_entry.id   AF-T1KWD2-F1
#
_cell.length_a   1.000
_cell.length_b   1.000
_cell.length_c   1.000
_cell.angle_alpha   90.00
_cell.angle_beta   90.00
_cell.angle_gamma   90.00
#
_symmetry.space_group_name_H-M   'P 1'
#
loop_
_entity.id
_entity.type
_entity.pdbx_description
1 polymer ?
#
loop_
_entity_poly.entity_id
_entity_poly.type
_entity_poly.pdbx_seq_one_letter_code
_entity_poly.pdbx_strand_id
1 'polypeptide(L)'
;MNSLNEAPVYSHLGYGSSLKEIAINLSQRSGLSLESIRLERLIKSTREGQSREGCPIAKMIIIRRSQTEQLCVLVRDRVGHTCPTRFIIVALIVWEGVEVNWASRLYDTVVHKLTNYATPTERKCSLNKSRTCACQGFDLSRSGACYSFGCSYSMYTHGCKFGKSRENEIRRFKLTNQSEVSFDLNT
;
A
#
# COMPACT_ATOMS: atom_id res chain seq x y z
N MET A 1 -19.93 -24.27 10.34
CA MET A 1 -19.59 -23.47 9.13
C MET A 1 -18.42 -22.56 9.49
N ASN A 2 -17.22 -22.82 8.95
CA ASN A 2 -15.99 -22.11 9.32
C ASN A 2 -16.00 -20.68 8.76
N SER A 3 -16.10 -19.68 9.64
CA SER A 3 -15.97 -18.24 9.36
C SER A 3 -14.62 -17.83 8.76
N LEU A 4 -13.63 -18.73 8.72
CA LEU A 4 -12.28 -18.51 8.20
C LEU A 4 -12.20 -18.53 6.65
N ASN A 5 -13.23 -19.03 5.95
CA ASN A 5 -13.18 -19.18 4.49
C ASN A 5 -13.85 -18.04 3.71
N GLU A 6 -14.57 -17.12 4.36
CA GLU A 6 -15.15 -15.97 3.68
C GLU A 6 -14.15 -14.82 3.60
N ALA A 7 -14.08 -14.14 2.45
CA ALA A 7 -13.23 -12.95 2.34
C ALA A 7 -13.82 -11.80 3.18
N PRO A 8 -12.97 -10.95 3.80
CA PRO A 8 -13.42 -9.86 4.66
C PRO A 8 -14.46 -8.97 3.99
N VAL A 9 -15.53 -8.65 4.72
CA VAL A 9 -16.59 -7.75 4.27
C VAL A 9 -16.38 -6.39 4.94
N TYR A 10 -16.13 -5.37 4.13
CA TYR A 10 -15.97 -3.99 4.56
C TYR A 10 -16.50 -3.06 3.46
N SER A 11 -16.87 -1.84 3.83
CA SER A 11 -17.55 -0.90 2.94
C SER A 11 -16.85 0.47 2.82
N HIS A 12 -15.81 0.71 3.61
CA HIS A 12 -15.20 2.04 3.77
C HIS A 12 -14.52 2.56 2.50
N LEU A 13 -13.98 1.68 1.64
CA LEU A 13 -13.45 2.08 0.32
C LEU A 13 -14.55 2.32 -0.72
N GLY A 14 -15.77 1.85 -0.46
CA GLY A 14 -16.92 1.90 -1.36
C GLY A 14 -17.45 0.52 -1.76
N TYR A 15 -18.71 0.49 -2.14
CA TYR A 15 -19.44 -0.72 -2.54
C TYR A 15 -20.59 -0.36 -3.50
N GLY A 16 -21.21 -1.37 -4.10
CA GLY A 16 -22.42 -1.19 -4.90
C GLY A 16 -23.10 -2.52 -5.26
N SER A 17 -24.37 -2.44 -5.63
CA SER A 17 -25.17 -3.58 -6.10
C SER A 17 -24.76 -4.02 -7.51
N SER A 18 -24.17 -3.10 -8.28
CA SER A 18 -23.65 -3.33 -9.64
C SER A 18 -22.33 -2.60 -9.88
N LEU A 19 -21.56 -3.05 -10.88
CA LEU A 19 -20.36 -2.36 -11.33
C LEU A 19 -20.66 -0.94 -11.87
N LYS A 20 -21.81 -0.77 -12.52
CA LYS A 20 -22.26 0.52 -13.03
C LYS A 20 -22.49 1.54 -11.92
N GLU A 21 -23.15 1.11 -10.83
CA GLU A 21 -23.36 1.94 -9.65
C GLU A 21 -22.04 2.41 -9.05
N ILE A 22 -21.06 1.50 -8.92
CA ILE A 22 -19.72 1.84 -8.44
C ILE A 22 -19.06 2.88 -9.36
N ALA A 23 -19.09 2.68 -10.68
CA ALA A 23 -18.48 3.60 -11.64
C ALA A 23 -19.09 5.01 -11.55
N ILE A 24 -20.43 5.12 -11.46
CA ILE A 24 -21.14 6.40 -11.33
C ILE A 24 -20.76 7.09 -10.01
N ASN A 25 -20.79 6.36 -8.89
CA ASN A 25 -20.43 6.91 -7.58
C ASN A 25 -18.98 7.43 -7.56
N LEU A 26 -18.05 6.70 -8.20
CA LEU A 26 -16.65 7.13 -8.29
C LEU A 26 -16.48 8.33 -9.20
N SER A 27 -17.16 8.37 -10.34
CA SER A 27 -17.18 9.52 -11.25
C SER A 27 -17.65 10.78 -10.53
N GLN A 28 -18.76 10.71 -9.80
CA GLN A 28 -19.29 11.83 -9.01
C GLN A 28 -18.35 12.29 -7.91
N ARG A 29 -17.67 11.37 -7.21
CA ARG A 29 -16.75 11.69 -6.10
C ARG A 29 -15.42 12.26 -6.56
N SER A 30 -14.92 11.79 -7.71
CA SER A 30 -13.60 12.16 -8.22
C SER A 30 -13.63 13.28 -9.24
N GLY A 31 -14.80 13.58 -9.83
CA GLY A 31 -14.93 14.49 -10.96
C GLY A 31 -14.46 13.90 -12.30
N LEU A 32 -14.06 12.63 -12.31
CA LEU A 32 -13.59 11.95 -13.52
C LEU A 32 -14.74 11.52 -14.41
N SER A 33 -14.50 11.51 -15.73
CA SER A 33 -15.42 10.89 -16.68
C SER A 33 -15.49 9.37 -16.44
N LEU A 34 -16.61 8.74 -16.80
CA LEU A 34 -16.76 7.28 -16.71
C LEU A 34 -15.72 6.53 -17.57
N GLU A 35 -15.30 7.11 -18.70
CA GLU A 35 -14.33 6.52 -19.62
C GLU A 35 -12.92 6.48 -19.01
N SER A 36 -12.61 7.40 -18.11
CA SER A 36 -11.34 7.45 -17.38
C SER A 36 -11.26 6.47 -16.21
N ILE A 37 -12.37 5.81 -15.86
CA ILE A 37 -12.48 4.88 -14.73
C ILE A 37 -12.57 3.44 -15.25
N ARG A 38 -11.55 2.64 -14.92
CA ARG A 38 -11.52 1.21 -15.21
C ARG A 38 -11.90 0.41 -13.97
N LEU A 39 -12.85 -0.51 -14.10
CA LEU A 39 -13.18 -1.48 -13.06
C LEU A 39 -12.65 -2.87 -13.46
N GLU A 40 -11.90 -3.50 -12.55
CA GLU A 40 -11.40 -4.86 -12.71
C GLU A 40 -11.97 -5.76 -11.62
N ARG A 41 -12.72 -6.79 -12.04
CA ARG A 41 -13.35 -7.72 -11.12
C ARG A 41 -12.35 -8.78 -10.65
N LEU A 42 -12.12 -8.82 -9.35
CA LEU A 42 -11.32 -9.82 -8.68
C LEU A 42 -12.16 -11.04 -8.29
N ILE A 43 -11.62 -12.21 -8.56
CA ILE A 43 -12.14 -13.50 -8.11
C ILE A 43 -11.23 -14.00 -6.98
N LYS A 44 -11.81 -14.37 -5.85
CA LYS A 44 -11.04 -14.92 -4.72
C LYS A 44 -10.43 -16.26 -5.16
N SER A 45 -9.11 -16.36 -5.11
CA SER A 45 -8.40 -17.64 -5.25
C SER A 45 -8.56 -18.48 -3.98
N THR A 46 -8.63 -19.80 -4.13
CA THR A 46 -8.60 -20.77 -3.02
C THR A 46 -7.19 -21.01 -2.49
N ARG A 47 -6.16 -20.62 -3.24
CA ARG A 47 -4.74 -20.81 -2.89
C ARG A 47 -3.95 -19.53 -3.05
N GLU A 48 -3.06 -19.29 -2.09
CA GLU A 48 -2.08 -18.20 -2.14
C GLU A 48 -1.09 -18.44 -3.29
N GLY A 49 -0.80 -17.39 -4.07
CA GLY A 49 0.20 -17.44 -5.14
C GLY A 49 1.60 -17.23 -4.55
N GLN A 50 2.36 -18.32 -4.39
CA GLN A 50 3.73 -18.29 -3.89
C GLN A 50 4.63 -19.24 -4.70
N SER A 51 5.93 -18.96 -4.71
CA SER A 51 6.98 -19.87 -5.23
C SER A 51 7.10 -21.13 -4.35
N ARG A 52 7.94 -22.08 -4.78
CA ARG A 52 8.25 -23.29 -4.01
C ARG A 52 8.82 -22.96 -2.62
N GLU A 53 9.60 -21.88 -2.54
CA GLU A 53 10.25 -21.38 -1.34
C GLU A 53 9.31 -20.50 -0.49
N GLY A 54 8.06 -20.31 -0.90
CA GLY A 54 7.08 -19.50 -0.18
C GLY A 54 7.27 -17.99 -0.33
N CYS A 55 7.94 -17.54 -1.39
CA CYS A 55 8.13 -16.13 -1.73
C CYS A 55 7.03 -15.63 -2.69
N PRO A 56 6.70 -14.33 -2.70
CA PRO A 56 5.63 -13.78 -3.54
C PRO A 56 5.83 -14.02 -5.04
N ILE A 57 4.75 -14.31 -5.76
CA ILE A 57 4.74 -14.37 -7.24
C ILE A 57 3.54 -13.62 -7.80
N ALA A 58 3.72 -13.00 -8.96
CA ALA A 58 2.61 -12.44 -9.73
C ALA A 58 2.10 -13.48 -10.75
N LYS A 59 0.79 -13.73 -10.77
CA LYS A 59 0.13 -14.54 -11.81
C LYS A 59 -0.53 -13.70 -12.90
N MET A 60 -0.88 -12.47 -12.57
CA MET A 60 -1.51 -11.51 -13.45
C MET A 60 -0.93 -10.13 -13.15
N ILE A 61 -0.76 -9.32 -14.19
CA ILE A 61 -0.27 -7.95 -14.08
C ILE A 61 -1.35 -7.03 -14.64
N ILE A 62 -1.77 -6.05 -13.85
CA ILE A 62 -2.68 -5.00 -14.30
C ILE A 62 -1.82 -3.79 -14.64
N ILE A 63 -1.83 -3.42 -15.92
CA ILE A 63 -1.09 -2.28 -16.48
C ILE A 63 -2.10 -1.24 -16.94
N ARG A 64 -1.76 0.05 -16.80
CA ARG A 64 -2.53 1.18 -17.35
C ARG A 64 -2.77 0.95 -18.84
N ARG A 65 -4.03 0.99 -19.29
CA ARG A 65 -4.38 0.72 -20.70
C ARG A 65 -4.01 1.87 -21.62
N SER A 66 -4.15 3.09 -21.13
CA SER A 66 -3.99 4.32 -21.91
C SER A 66 -3.81 5.52 -20.99
N GLN A 67 -3.39 6.65 -21.57
CA GLN A 67 -3.35 7.92 -20.84
C GLN A 67 -4.74 8.44 -20.45
N THR A 68 -5.79 8.02 -21.16
CA THR A 68 -7.18 8.36 -20.82
C THR A 68 -7.66 7.66 -19.54
N GLU A 69 -7.10 6.48 -19.21
CA GLU A 69 -7.34 5.79 -17.94
C GLU A 69 -6.61 6.56 -16.82
N GLN A 70 -7.37 7.14 -15.89
CA GLN A 70 -6.83 7.89 -14.75
C GLN A 70 -7.03 7.15 -13.42
N LEU A 71 -8.07 6.32 -13.33
CA LEU A 71 -8.41 5.55 -12.13
C LEU A 71 -8.66 4.08 -12.48
N CYS A 72 -7.91 3.16 -11.88
CA CYS A 72 -8.19 1.73 -11.91
C CYS A 72 -8.72 1.26 -10.55
N VAL A 73 -9.84 0.54 -10.56
CA VAL A 73 -10.55 0.11 -9.35
C VAL A 73 -10.68 -1.41 -9.35
N LEU A 74 -10.15 -2.02 -8.29
CA LEU A 74 -10.29 -3.46 -8.09
C LEU A 74 -11.51 -3.74 -7.24
N VAL A 75 -12.44 -4.52 -7.77
CA VAL A 75 -13.73 -4.83 -7.13
C VAL A 75 -13.87 -6.32 -6.89
N ARG A 76 -14.18 -6.70 -5.65
CA ARG A 76 -14.51 -8.09 -5.31
C ARG A 76 -15.98 -8.33 -5.52
N ASP A 77 -16.31 -9.35 -6.30
CA ASP A 77 -17.68 -9.86 -6.46
C ASP A 77 -18.00 -10.87 -5.35
N ARG A 78 -19.04 -10.60 -4.56
CA ARG A 78 -19.57 -11.55 -3.59
C ARG A 78 -20.60 -12.43 -4.28
N VAL A 79 -20.10 -13.49 -4.91
CA VAL A 79 -20.90 -14.48 -5.64
C VAL A 79 -22.11 -14.94 -4.79
N GLY A 80 -23.30 -14.92 -5.38
CA GLY A 80 -24.55 -15.30 -4.71
C GLY A 80 -25.28 -14.16 -3.99
N HIS A 81 -24.65 -12.99 -3.82
CA HIS A 81 -25.31 -11.84 -3.19
C HIS A 81 -26.08 -10.98 -4.20
N THR A 82 -27.25 -10.50 -3.78
CA THR A 82 -28.08 -9.50 -4.48
C THR A 82 -28.26 -8.21 -3.67
N CYS A 83 -27.64 -8.13 -2.50
CA CYS A 83 -27.72 -6.97 -1.62
C CYS A 83 -26.87 -5.78 -2.13
N PRO A 84 -27.05 -4.58 -1.57
CA PRO A 84 -26.28 -3.39 -1.98
C PRO A 84 -24.76 -3.55 -1.88
N THR A 85 -24.27 -4.46 -1.03
CA THR A 85 -22.83 -4.70 -0.84
C THR A 85 -22.31 -5.87 -1.68
N ARG A 86 -22.97 -6.22 -2.78
CA ARG A 86 -22.55 -7.32 -3.68
C ARG A 86 -21.12 -7.11 -4.19
N PHE A 87 -20.82 -5.92 -4.71
CA PHE A 87 -19.48 -5.55 -5.14
C PHE A 87 -18.85 -4.65 -4.10
N ILE A 88 -17.61 -4.98 -3.70
CA ILE A 88 -16.84 -4.23 -2.71
C ILE A 88 -15.53 -3.77 -3.35
N ILE A 89 -15.20 -2.49 -3.21
CA ILE A 89 -13.91 -1.95 -3.66
C ILE A 89 -12.81 -2.45 -2.71
N VAL A 90 -11.76 -3.05 -3.28
CA VAL A 90 -10.61 -3.61 -2.56
C VAL A 90 -9.38 -2.73 -2.73
N ALA A 91 -9.23 -2.08 -3.88
CA ALA A 91 -8.14 -1.15 -4.14
C ALA A 91 -8.56 -0.08 -5.16
N LEU A 92 -8.00 1.11 -5.00
CA LEU A 92 -8.11 2.25 -5.91
C LEU A 92 -6.68 2.62 -6.32
N ILE A 93 -6.42 2.66 -7.62
CA ILE A 93 -5.12 3.02 -8.19
C ILE A 93 -5.33 4.30 -9.01
N VAL A 94 -4.83 5.42 -8.50
CA VAL A 94 -4.81 6.69 -9.21
C VAL A 94 -3.47 6.78 -9.94
N TRP A 95 -3.49 6.74 -11.27
CA TRP A 95 -2.25 6.70 -12.07
C TRP A 95 -1.43 7.99 -11.95
N GLU A 96 -2.10 9.12 -11.77
CA GLU A 96 -1.51 10.46 -11.72
C GLU A 96 -1.81 11.12 -10.36
N GLY A 97 -1.51 10.42 -9.27
CA GLY A 97 -1.80 10.89 -7.90
C GLY A 97 -0.84 11.95 -7.37
N VAL A 98 0.37 12.06 -7.93
CA VAL A 98 1.38 13.06 -7.60
C VAL A 98 1.95 13.59 -8.91
N GLU A 99 2.27 14.88 -8.94
CA GLU A 99 2.91 15.52 -10.09
C GLU A 99 4.29 14.91 -10.36
N VAL A 100 4.66 14.75 -11.63
CA VAL A 100 5.82 13.95 -12.04
C VAL A 100 7.13 14.55 -11.54
N ASN A 101 7.33 15.87 -11.63
CA ASN A 101 8.54 16.51 -11.15
C ASN A 101 8.69 16.36 -9.63
N TRP A 102 7.59 16.48 -8.89
CA TRP A 102 7.53 16.20 -7.46
C TRP A 102 7.89 14.74 -7.15
N ALA A 103 7.34 13.77 -7.89
CA ALA A 103 7.66 12.36 -7.71
C ALA A 103 9.15 12.06 -7.93
N SER A 104 9.76 12.63 -8.98
CA SER A 104 11.19 12.50 -9.26
C SER A 104 12.06 13.10 -8.15
N ARG A 105 11.78 14.34 -7.73
CA ARG A 105 12.52 15.00 -6.65
C ARG A 105 12.40 14.25 -5.32
N LEU A 106 11.21 13.77 -5.00
CA LEU A 106 10.97 12.96 -3.81
C LEU A 106 11.75 11.66 -3.87
N TYR A 107 11.81 10.99 -5.02
CA TYR A 107 12.59 9.78 -5.19
C TYR A 107 14.07 10.03 -4.88
N ASP A 108 14.69 11.02 -5.53
CA ASP A 108 16.11 11.32 -5.34
C ASP A 108 16.43 11.69 -3.89
N THR A 109 15.59 12.55 -3.30
CA THR A 109 15.76 13.03 -1.92
C THR A 109 15.61 11.89 -0.92
N VAL A 110 14.56 11.07 -1.06
CA VAL A 110 14.26 9.98 -0.13
C VAL A 110 15.33 8.89 -0.25
N VAL A 111 15.72 8.48 -1.46
CA VAL A 111 16.78 7.50 -1.67
C VAL A 111 18.08 7.98 -1.02
N HIS A 112 18.53 9.20 -1.30
CA HIS A 112 19.74 9.76 -0.71
C HIS A 112 19.67 9.79 0.83
N LYS A 113 18.58 10.31 1.41
CA LYS A 113 18.47 10.45 2.87
C LYS A 113 18.37 9.09 3.57
N LEU A 114 17.63 8.14 3.01
CA LEU A 114 17.44 6.83 3.63
C LEU A 114 18.70 5.97 3.60
N THR A 115 19.42 5.97 2.46
CA THR A 115 20.65 5.20 2.32
C THR A 115 21.77 5.72 3.22
N ASN A 116 21.89 7.04 3.38
CA ASN A 116 23.00 7.64 4.12
C ASN A 116 22.72 7.89 5.60
N TYR A 117 21.47 8.17 5.98
CA TYR A 117 21.16 8.70 7.31
C TYR A 117 20.05 7.95 8.05
N ALA A 118 19.34 7.00 7.44
CA ALA A 118 18.26 6.29 8.13
C ALA A 118 18.70 4.93 8.67
N THR A 119 18.05 4.50 9.75
CA THR A 119 18.20 3.15 10.29
C THR A 119 17.07 2.26 9.76
N PRO A 120 17.37 1.13 9.11
CA PRO A 120 16.34 0.23 8.61
C PRO A 120 15.53 -0.39 9.76
N THR A 121 14.26 -0.65 9.50
CA THR A 121 13.32 -1.30 10.42
C THR A 121 13.07 -2.73 9.96
N GLU A 122 13.44 -3.70 10.79
CA GLU A 122 13.13 -5.10 10.52
C GLU A 122 11.63 -5.36 10.64
N ARG A 123 11.06 -5.99 9.60
CA ARG A 123 9.66 -6.43 9.60
C ARG A 123 9.58 -7.92 9.34
N LYS A 124 8.59 -8.57 9.95
CA LYS A 124 8.33 -10.01 9.76
C LYS A 124 8.16 -10.41 8.28
N CYS A 125 7.60 -9.51 7.46
CA CYS A 125 7.38 -9.73 6.03
C CYS A 125 8.64 -9.57 5.15
N SER A 126 9.80 -9.27 5.72
CA SER A 126 11.04 -9.09 4.93
C SER A 126 11.60 -10.41 4.41
N LEU A 127 11.18 -11.53 5.01
CA LEU A 127 11.60 -12.89 4.67
C LEU A 127 10.37 -13.81 4.47
N ASN A 128 10.59 -14.93 3.79
CA ASN A 128 9.60 -16.01 3.71
C ASN A 128 9.35 -16.69 5.08
N LYS A 129 8.36 -17.58 5.14
CA LYS A 129 7.98 -18.27 6.39
C LYS A 129 9.14 -19.05 7.04
N SER A 130 9.99 -19.69 6.24
CA SER A 130 11.18 -20.41 6.72
C SER A 130 12.34 -19.50 7.10
N ARG A 131 12.27 -18.19 6.79
CA ARG A 131 13.32 -17.19 7.03
C ARG A 131 14.66 -17.51 6.36
N THR A 132 14.61 -18.12 5.18
CA THR A 132 15.80 -18.57 4.43
C THR A 132 15.97 -17.89 3.08
N CYS A 133 15.00 -17.11 2.62
CA CYS A 133 15.13 -16.44 1.33
C CYS A 133 16.12 -15.27 1.38
N ALA A 134 16.74 -14.97 0.23
CA ALA A 134 17.58 -13.80 0.03
C ALA A 134 16.89 -12.79 -0.91
N CYS A 135 15.56 -12.65 -0.83
CA CYS A 135 14.79 -11.80 -1.75
C CYS A 135 15.21 -10.32 -1.71
N GLN A 136 15.78 -9.86 -0.59
CA GLN A 136 16.29 -8.50 -0.47
C GLN A 136 17.73 -8.34 -1.01
N GLY A 137 18.42 -9.44 -1.32
CA GLY A 137 19.85 -9.46 -1.66
C GLY A 137 20.74 -9.90 -0.49
N PHE A 138 21.94 -10.38 -0.82
CA PHE A 138 22.95 -10.85 0.16
C PHE A 138 23.89 -9.75 0.66
N ASP A 139 24.12 -8.72 -0.15
CA ASP A 139 24.96 -7.58 0.21
C ASP A 139 24.17 -6.63 1.11
N LEU A 140 24.50 -6.62 2.40
CA LEU A 140 23.83 -5.78 3.41
C LEU A 140 23.93 -4.28 3.11
N SER A 141 24.91 -3.85 2.32
CA SER A 141 25.06 -2.43 1.94
C SER A 141 24.13 -2.01 0.80
N ARG A 142 23.56 -2.99 0.07
CA ARG A 142 22.72 -2.76 -1.12
C ARG A 142 21.37 -3.49 -1.06
N SER A 143 21.12 -4.24 0.01
CA SER A 143 19.90 -5.02 0.15
C SER A 143 18.66 -4.13 0.27
N GLY A 144 17.54 -4.61 -0.23
CA GLY A 144 16.23 -3.99 -0.01
C GLY A 144 15.94 -3.82 1.48
N ALA A 145 15.47 -2.64 1.87
CA ALA A 145 15.22 -2.28 3.26
C ALA A 145 13.88 -1.57 3.44
N CYS A 146 13.36 -1.61 4.66
CA CYS A 146 12.17 -0.87 5.06
C CYS A 146 12.56 0.19 6.08
N TYR A 147 11.97 1.38 5.99
CA TYR A 147 12.21 2.47 6.93
C TYR A 147 10.86 2.95 7.47
N SER A 148 10.71 2.97 8.80
CA SER A 148 9.44 3.34 9.46
C SER A 148 9.60 4.65 10.22
N PHE A 149 8.77 5.64 9.87
CA PHE A 149 8.74 6.95 10.51
C PHE A 149 7.40 7.21 11.20
N GLY A 150 7.33 8.29 11.98
CA GLY A 150 6.14 8.69 12.70
C GLY A 150 5.90 7.88 13.98
N CYS A 151 4.64 7.89 14.41
CA CYS A 151 4.16 7.11 15.54
C CYS A 151 3.79 5.69 15.08
N SER A 152 3.96 4.73 15.96
CA SER A 152 3.40 3.39 15.78
C SER A 152 2.78 2.91 17.09
N TYR A 153 1.85 1.96 16.98
CA TYR A 153 1.35 1.26 18.15
C TYR A 153 2.48 0.45 18.80
N SER A 154 2.47 0.40 20.13
CA SER A 154 3.36 -0.40 20.95
C SER A 154 2.54 -1.16 21.98
N MET A 155 2.75 -2.47 22.06
CA MET A 155 2.11 -3.30 23.08
C MET A 155 2.59 -2.93 24.49
N TYR A 156 3.81 -2.40 24.65
CA TYR A 156 4.38 -2.04 25.96
C TYR A 156 3.74 -0.81 26.60
N THR A 157 3.17 0.08 25.79
CA THR A 157 2.45 1.26 26.26
C THR A 157 0.94 1.13 26.05
N HIS A 158 0.48 0.03 25.44
CA HIS A 158 -0.89 -0.13 24.94
C HIS A 158 -1.38 1.11 24.18
N GLY A 159 -0.49 1.71 23.38
CA GLY A 159 -0.72 3.00 22.75
C GLY A 159 0.44 3.41 21.85
N CYS A 160 0.73 4.70 21.76
CA CYS A 160 1.85 5.20 20.96
C CYS A 160 3.20 4.70 21.53
N LYS A 161 4.15 4.32 20.66
CA LYS A 161 5.53 3.96 21.05
C LYS A 161 6.25 5.04 21.86
N PHE A 162 5.85 6.30 21.69
CA PHE A 162 6.39 7.44 22.43
C PHE A 162 5.62 7.74 23.73
N GLY A 163 4.68 6.90 24.16
CA GLY A 163 3.83 7.16 25.32
C GLY A 163 4.56 7.33 26.67
N LYS A 164 5.87 7.03 26.73
CA LYS A 164 6.73 7.28 27.90
C LYS A 164 7.81 8.34 27.65
N SER A 165 7.89 8.89 26.44
CA SER A 165 8.89 9.91 26.06
C SER A 165 8.38 11.30 26.43
N ARG A 166 9.29 12.20 26.83
CA ARG A 166 8.95 13.62 26.97
C ARG A 166 8.75 14.23 25.58
N GLU A 167 7.83 15.19 25.46
CA GLU A 167 7.43 15.75 24.16
C GLU A 167 8.63 16.30 23.36
N ASN A 168 9.54 17.00 24.02
CA ASN A 168 10.76 17.57 23.42
C ASN A 168 11.81 16.52 23.00
N GLU A 169 11.66 15.26 23.39
CA GLU A 169 12.56 14.16 23.03
C GLU A 169 12.03 13.35 21.82
N ILE A 170 10.77 13.57 21.42
CA ILE A 170 10.11 12.77 20.37
C ILE A 170 10.63 13.16 18.99
N ARG A 171 11.39 12.25 18.37
CA ARG A 171 11.85 12.37 16.98
C ARG A 171 11.08 11.42 16.07
N ARG A 172 10.01 11.93 15.45
CA ARG A 172 9.15 11.16 14.53
C ARG A 172 9.88 10.78 13.23
N PHE A 173 10.79 11.62 12.78
CA PHE A 173 11.61 11.41 11.59
C PHE A 173 13.09 11.27 11.99
N LYS A 174 13.36 10.32 12.91
CA LYS A 174 14.71 10.11 13.44
C LYS A 174 15.65 9.65 12.32
N LEU A 175 16.72 10.39 12.11
CA LEU A 175 17.88 10.04 11.29
C LEU A 175 19.13 10.02 12.18
N THR A 176 20.23 9.43 11.68
CA THR A 176 21.54 9.42 12.35
C THR A 176 22.15 10.82 12.40
N ASN A 177 21.90 11.63 11.36
CA ASN A 177 22.21 13.06 11.33
C ASN A 177 20.93 13.89 11.41
N GLN A 178 20.80 14.72 12.46
CA GLN A 178 19.60 15.51 12.70
C GLN A 178 19.45 16.69 11.73
N SER A 179 20.55 17.23 11.17
CA SER A 179 20.49 18.29 10.17
C SER A 179 19.79 17.84 8.89
N GLU A 180 19.81 16.53 8.61
CA GLU A 180 19.24 15.94 7.42
C GLU A 180 17.72 15.72 7.50
N VAL A 181 17.09 16.08 8.62
CA VAL A 181 15.64 15.95 8.77
C VAL A 181 14.88 17.03 8.00
N SER A 182 15.52 18.16 7.68
CA SER A 182 14.89 19.20 6.86
C SER A 182 14.66 18.72 5.42
N PHE A 183 13.50 19.08 4.91
CA PHE A 183 13.11 18.92 3.51
C PHE A 183 12.94 20.31 2.93
N ASP A 184 13.94 20.80 2.19
CA ASP A 184 13.75 21.98 1.35
C ASP A 184 13.11 21.53 0.04
N LEU A 185 11.79 21.70 -0.03
CA LEU A 185 11.01 21.40 -1.23
C LEU A 185 10.92 22.60 -2.20
N ASN A 186 11.55 23.73 -1.83
CA ASN A 186 11.51 24.99 -2.56
C ASN A 186 12.63 25.16 -3.60
N THR A 187 13.52 24.18 -3.73
CA THR A 187 14.49 24.05 -4.85
C THR A 187 14.03 22.96 -5.79
#